data_AF-C5LCR2-F1
#
_entry.id   AF-C5LCR2-F1
#
_cell.length_a   1.000
_cell.length_b   1.000
_cell.length_c   1.000
_cell.angle_alpha   90.00
_cell.angle_beta   90.00
_cell.angle_gamma   90.00
#
_symmetry.space_group_name_H-M   'P 1'
#
loop_
_entity.id
_entity.type
_entity.pdbx_description
1 polymer ?
#
loop_
_entity_poly.entity_id
_entity_poly.type
_entity_poly.pdbx_seq_one_letter_code
_entity_poly.pdbx_strand_id
1 'polypeptide(L)'
;MFVRSTAALNWHYKYWQRQTAGYLRTYMKNKMPGNEMIGFVVNDKHPKSVRVFCDRFMHVMRYKKTFRYTKKIWAHDENSECRLGDIVQVQPLGYRMGPLKTYVVRTILHQEPRDAGDKSCLRGSDARNLVMAHGEDEQINFDSVDPADKKKPMQA
;
A
#
# COMPACT_ATOMS: atom_id res chain seq x y z
N MET A 1 2.76 -43.91 2.15
CA MET A 1 2.72 -42.59 2.82
C MET A 1 2.35 -41.54 1.76
N PHE A 2 1.13 -41.00 1.80
CA PHE A 2 0.72 -39.97 0.83
C PHE A 2 1.25 -38.61 1.28
N VAL A 3 2.34 -38.14 0.66
CA VAL A 3 2.77 -36.74 0.76
C VAL A 3 1.75 -35.91 -0.02
N ARG A 4 0.77 -35.33 0.68
CA ARG A 4 -0.11 -34.34 0.07
C ARG A 4 0.75 -33.11 -0.26
N SER A 5 0.92 -32.81 -1.54
CA SER A 5 1.64 -31.60 -1.97
C SER A 5 0.94 -30.36 -1.40
N THR A 6 1.73 -29.37 -0.97
CA THR A 6 1.25 -28.08 -0.46
C THR A 6 0.35 -27.36 -1.46
N ALA A 7 0.48 -27.66 -2.76
CA ALA A 7 -0.36 -27.12 -3.83
C ALA A 7 -1.83 -27.57 -3.76
N ALA A 8 -2.14 -28.76 -3.22
CA ALA A 8 -3.52 -29.27 -3.15
C ALA A 8 -4.36 -28.62 -2.02
N LEU A 9 -3.70 -27.97 -1.04
CA LEU A 9 -4.38 -27.21 0.01
C LEU A 9 -4.63 -25.74 -0.38
N ASN A 10 -4.05 -25.28 -1.50
CA ASN A 10 -4.14 -23.91 -2.00
C ASN A 10 -5.47 -23.57 -2.71
N TRP A 11 -6.30 -24.57 -3.01
CA TRP A 11 -7.63 -24.38 -3.61
C TRP A 11 -8.75 -24.12 -2.60
N HIS A 12 -8.44 -24.21 -1.31
CA HIS A 12 -9.42 -23.85 -0.30
C HIS A 12 -9.38 -22.33 -0.10
N TYR A 13 -10.47 -21.66 -0.45
CA TYR A 13 -10.70 -20.24 -0.16
C TYR A 13 -10.38 -19.85 1.29
N LYS A 14 -10.53 -20.79 2.25
CA LYS A 14 -10.12 -20.63 3.65
C LYS A 14 -8.60 -20.68 3.91
N TYR A 15 -7.78 -21.27 3.05
CA TYR A 15 -6.31 -21.32 3.18
C TYR A 15 -5.66 -20.04 2.63
N TRP A 16 -6.17 -19.50 1.51
CA TRP A 16 -5.85 -18.15 1.03
C TRP A 16 -6.31 -17.06 2.02
N GLN A 17 -7.50 -17.22 2.62
CA GLN A 17 -7.91 -16.37 3.74
C GLN A 17 -6.99 -16.49 4.97
N ARG A 18 -6.30 -17.62 5.18
CA ARG A 18 -5.44 -17.88 6.35
C ARG A 18 -4.02 -17.34 6.20
N GLN A 19 -3.46 -17.31 5.00
CA GLN A 19 -2.05 -16.96 4.77
C GLN A 19 -1.79 -15.44 4.68
N THR A 20 -2.79 -14.60 4.35
CA THR A 20 -2.53 -13.17 4.06
C THR A 20 -3.29 -12.16 4.94
N ALA A 21 -4.41 -12.50 5.60
CA ALA A 21 -5.18 -11.47 6.33
C ALA A 21 -6.19 -11.99 7.37
N GLY A 22 -6.31 -13.30 7.55
CA GLY A 22 -7.49 -13.89 8.21
C GLY A 22 -7.52 -13.83 9.73
N TYR A 23 -6.36 -13.86 10.40
CA TYR A 23 -6.30 -14.03 11.85
C TYR A 23 -6.03 -12.73 12.64
N LEU A 24 -5.49 -11.69 12.00
CA LEU A 24 -5.39 -10.32 12.55
C LEU A 24 -6.58 -9.43 12.12
N ARG A 25 -7.66 -10.07 11.64
CA ARG A 25 -9.00 -9.50 11.42
C ARG A 25 -9.57 -9.17 12.80
N THR A 26 -9.18 -8.01 13.29
CA THR A 26 -8.89 -7.71 14.69
C THR A 26 -10.10 -7.98 15.58
N TYR A 27 -9.98 -8.96 16.48
CA TYR A 27 -10.96 -9.22 17.54
C TYR A 27 -11.02 -8.08 18.58
N MET A 28 -10.06 -7.15 18.52
CA MET A 28 -10.08 -5.92 19.31
C MET A 28 -11.11 -4.96 18.71
N LYS A 29 -12.17 -4.69 19.48
CA LYS A 29 -13.12 -3.62 19.19
C LYS A 29 -12.32 -2.32 19.10
N ASN A 30 -12.37 -1.60 17.97
CA ASN A 30 -11.83 -0.25 17.85
C ASN A 30 -12.50 0.66 18.90
N LYS A 31 -11.89 0.76 20.08
CA LYS A 31 -12.33 1.57 21.24
C LYS A 31 -11.29 2.66 21.51
N MET A 32 -10.81 3.28 20.44
CA MET A 32 -9.83 4.36 20.51
C MET A 32 -10.57 5.69 20.67
N PRO A 33 -10.01 6.65 21.43
CA PRO A 33 -10.55 8.00 21.49
C PRO A 33 -10.47 8.69 20.12
N GLY A 34 -11.27 9.74 19.89
CA GLY A 34 -11.14 10.58 18.69
C GLY A 34 -11.59 9.96 17.36
N ASN A 35 -12.45 8.92 17.40
CA ASN A 35 -12.90 8.18 16.20
C ASN A 35 -11.76 7.57 15.37
N GLU A 36 -10.63 7.30 16.02
CA GLU A 36 -9.51 6.57 15.41
C GLU A 36 -9.92 5.13 15.09
N MET A 37 -9.35 4.62 14.01
CA MET A 37 -9.65 3.29 13.51
C MET A 37 -8.35 2.54 13.24
N ILE A 38 -8.38 1.22 13.46
CA ILE A 38 -7.31 0.33 13.02
C ILE A 38 -7.77 -0.38 11.76
N GLY A 39 -6.87 -0.49 10.79
CA GLY A 39 -7.12 -1.17 9.54
C GLY A 39 -5.84 -1.68 8.88
N PHE A 40 -6.00 -2.41 7.79
CA PHE A 40 -4.88 -2.92 7.00
C PHE A 40 -4.79 -2.20 5.66
N VAL A 41 -3.57 -2.03 5.17
CA VAL A 41 -3.30 -1.34 3.91
C VAL A 41 -3.54 -2.29 2.73
N VAL A 42 -4.40 -1.87 1.81
CA VAL A 42 -4.82 -2.68 0.65
C VAL A 42 -4.19 -2.18 -0.64
N ASN A 43 -4.03 -0.87 -0.77
CA ASN A 43 -3.44 -0.28 -1.96
C ASN A 43 -2.54 0.88 -1.59
N ASP A 44 -1.34 0.83 -2.14
CA ASP A 44 -0.24 1.72 -1.83
C ASP A 44 0.37 2.36 -3.11
N LYS A 45 -0.35 2.25 -4.23
CA LYS A 45 0.12 2.73 -5.54
C LYS A 45 0.09 4.26 -5.69
N HIS A 46 -0.46 4.99 -4.74
CA HIS A 46 -0.71 6.42 -4.86
C HIS A 46 0.33 7.21 -4.08
N PRO A 47 0.87 8.31 -4.63
CA PRO A 47 1.85 9.11 -3.92
C PRO A 47 1.22 9.72 -2.66
N LYS A 48 1.95 9.62 -1.53
CA LYS A 48 1.57 10.15 -0.22
C LYS A 48 0.17 9.72 0.26
N SER A 49 -0.34 8.61 -0.22
CA SER A 49 -1.73 8.20 0.04
C SER A 49 -1.93 6.71 -0.05
N VAL A 50 -2.66 6.18 0.92
CA VAL A 50 -2.94 4.75 1.02
C VAL A 50 -4.43 4.48 1.14
N ARG A 51 -4.87 3.38 0.55
CA ARG A 51 -6.22 2.86 0.73
C ARG A 51 -6.20 1.82 1.84
N VAL A 52 -6.94 2.10 2.90
CA VAL A 52 -6.99 1.27 4.11
C VAL A 52 -8.38 0.66 4.24
N PHE A 53 -8.42 -0.62 4.61
CA PHE A 53 -9.65 -1.30 5.00
C PHE A 53 -9.72 -1.34 6.52
N CYS A 54 -10.70 -0.64 7.09
CA CYS A 54 -10.92 -0.61 8.52
C CYS A 54 -12.18 -1.41 8.87
N ASP A 55 -12.08 -2.28 9.86
CA ASP A 55 -13.24 -3.03 10.34
C ASP A 55 -14.11 -2.15 11.28
N ARG A 56 -15.42 -2.19 11.04
CA ARG A 56 -16.43 -1.57 11.90
C ARG A 56 -17.54 -2.57 12.22
N PHE A 57 -18.24 -2.29 13.30
CA PHE A 57 -19.34 -3.10 13.79
C PHE A 57 -20.61 -2.26 13.84
N MET A 58 -21.71 -2.83 13.37
CA MET A 58 -23.05 -2.24 13.43
C MET A 58 -23.97 -3.22 14.14
N HIS A 59 -24.70 -2.73 15.14
CA HIS A 59 -25.74 -3.52 15.78
C HIS A 59 -27.04 -3.41 14.99
N VAL A 60 -27.57 -4.54 14.54
CA VAL A 60 -28.84 -4.57 13.79
C VAL A 60 -29.96 -5.01 14.75
N MET A 61 -30.84 -4.07 15.07
CA MET A 61 -31.92 -4.25 16.06
C MET A 61 -32.83 -5.44 15.75
N ARG A 62 -33.24 -5.59 14.48
CA ARG A 62 -34.13 -6.67 14.03
C ARG A 62 -33.62 -8.06 14.42
N TYR A 63 -32.31 -8.27 14.34
CA TYR A 63 -31.68 -9.56 14.61
C TYR A 63 -30.98 -9.62 15.98
N LYS A 64 -30.94 -8.50 16.72
CA LYS A 64 -30.20 -8.34 17.98
C LYS A 64 -28.75 -8.85 17.89
N LYS A 65 -28.15 -8.76 16.70
CA LYS A 65 -26.81 -9.26 16.38
C LYS A 65 -25.93 -8.12 15.86
N THR A 66 -24.66 -8.19 16.20
CA THR A 66 -23.66 -7.24 15.73
C THR A 66 -23.02 -7.77 14.45
N PHE A 67 -23.18 -7.03 13.36
CA PHE A 67 -22.59 -7.35 12.07
C PHE A 67 -21.30 -6.57 11.89
N ARG A 68 -20.31 -7.21 11.28
CA ARG A 68 -19.08 -6.56 10.88
C ARG A 68 -19.16 -6.14 9.43
N TYR A 69 -18.71 -4.93 9.16
CA TYR A 69 -18.56 -4.39 7.82
C TYR A 69 -17.20 -3.71 7.69
N THR A 70 -16.72 -3.62 6.46
CA THR A 70 -15.42 -3.00 6.17
C THR A 70 -15.65 -1.61 5.60
N LYS A 71 -15.08 -0.60 6.24
CA LYS A 71 -15.03 0.76 5.73
C LYS A 71 -13.74 0.93 4.91
N LYS A 72 -13.88 1.32 3.65
CA LYS A 72 -12.75 1.64 2.78
C LYS A 72 -12.50 3.13 2.88
N ILE A 73 -11.28 3.52 3.24
CA ILE A 73 -10.91 4.92 3.40
C ILE A 73 -9.63 5.22 2.64
N TRP A 74 -9.43 6.50 2.33
CA TRP A 74 -8.15 7.02 1.89
C TRP A 74 -7.50 7.75 3.05
N ALA A 75 -6.30 7.33 3.40
CA ALA A 75 -5.49 7.98 4.42
C ALA A 75 -4.29 8.67 3.76
N HIS A 76 -3.99 9.87 4.23
CA HIS A 76 -2.78 10.59 3.89
C HIS A 76 -1.61 10.04 4.68
N ASP A 77 -0.49 9.84 4.01
CA ASP A 77 0.79 9.40 4.58
C ASP A 77 1.86 10.33 4.00
N GLU A 78 2.44 11.18 4.82
CA GLU A 78 3.40 12.21 4.37
C GLU A 78 4.72 11.60 3.92
N ASN A 79 5.24 10.67 4.73
CA ASN A 79 6.53 10.03 4.52
C ASN A 79 6.44 8.81 3.59
N SER A 80 5.22 8.36 3.26
CA SER A 80 5.00 7.18 2.41
C SER A 80 5.67 5.92 2.98
N GLU A 81 5.62 5.77 4.29
CA GLU A 81 6.24 4.67 5.03
C GLU A 81 5.40 3.39 4.97
N CYS A 82 4.08 3.53 4.82
CA CYS A 82 3.16 2.41 4.80
C CYS A 82 3.34 1.56 3.55
N ARG A 83 3.31 0.24 3.70
CA ARG A 83 3.33 -0.72 2.61
C ARG A 83 2.07 -1.57 2.58
N LEU A 84 1.92 -2.35 1.51
CA LEU A 84 0.84 -3.32 1.38
C LEU A 84 0.91 -4.34 2.52
N GLY A 85 -0.25 -4.64 3.13
CA GLY A 85 -0.36 -5.61 4.21
C GLY A 85 -0.16 -5.06 5.63
N ASP A 86 0.48 -3.89 5.76
CA ASP A 86 0.73 -3.28 7.07
C ASP A 86 -0.58 -2.97 7.83
N ILE A 87 -0.51 -3.10 9.16
CA ILE A 87 -1.60 -2.70 10.07
C ILE A 87 -1.32 -1.28 10.55
N VAL A 88 -2.25 -0.39 10.28
CA VAL A 88 -2.12 1.04 10.52
C VAL A 88 -3.24 1.56 11.42
N GLN A 89 -2.87 2.50 12.28
CA GLN A 89 -3.78 3.35 13.02
C GLN A 89 -4.06 4.60 12.19
N VAL A 90 -5.33 4.87 11.92
CA VAL A 90 -5.79 6.02 11.14
C VAL A 90 -6.66 6.94 11.99
N GLN A 91 -6.50 8.24 11.76
CA GLN A 91 -7.26 9.28 12.46
C GLN A 91 -8.01 10.17 11.46
N PRO A 92 -9.26 10.58 11.74
CA PRO A 92 -9.93 11.62 10.96
C PRO A 92 -9.28 13.00 11.21
N LEU A 93 -8.94 13.73 10.15
CA LEU A 93 -8.31 15.06 10.20
C LEU A 93 -9.29 16.21 10.51
N GLY A 94 -10.60 15.98 10.42
CA GLY A 94 -11.64 17.01 10.58
C GLY A 94 -11.86 17.87 9.33
N TYR A 95 -10.81 18.11 8.53
CA TYR A 95 -10.89 18.69 7.19
C TYR A 95 -10.57 17.65 6.11
N ARG A 96 -10.80 18.02 4.84
CA ARG A 96 -10.47 17.19 3.69
C ARG A 96 -9.14 17.67 3.09
N MET A 97 -8.12 16.81 3.05
CA MET A 97 -6.87 17.07 2.32
C MET A 97 -7.08 16.98 0.80
N GLY A 98 -8.08 16.20 0.39
CA GLY A 98 -8.57 16.10 -0.98
C GLY A 98 -9.97 15.48 -0.97
N PRO A 99 -10.63 15.32 -2.13
CA PRO A 99 -12.03 14.91 -2.20
C PRO A 99 -12.36 13.63 -1.39
N LEU A 100 -11.42 12.69 -1.37
CA LEU A 100 -11.54 11.40 -0.69
C LEU A 100 -10.61 11.25 0.53
N LYS A 101 -9.63 12.14 0.69
CA LYS A 101 -8.58 12.05 1.72
C LYS A 101 -9.03 12.81 2.97
N THR A 102 -9.75 12.12 3.84
CA THR A 102 -10.29 12.68 5.10
C THR A 102 -9.56 12.14 6.33
N TYR A 103 -8.69 11.15 6.14
CA TYR A 103 -7.94 10.49 7.20
C TYR A 103 -6.44 10.72 7.04
N VAL A 104 -5.72 10.66 8.14
CA VAL A 104 -4.25 10.60 8.19
C VAL A 104 -3.82 9.30 8.84
N VAL A 105 -2.72 8.74 8.37
CA VAL A 105 -2.05 7.66 9.08
C VAL A 105 -1.33 8.26 10.27
N ARG A 106 -1.53 7.67 11.46
CA ARG A 106 -0.89 8.12 12.69
C ARG A 106 0.32 7.26 13.04
N THR A 107 0.11 5.95 13.11
CA THR A 107 1.11 4.99 13.57
C THR A 107 0.97 3.68 12.79
N ILE A 108 2.10 3.10 12.39
CA ILE A 108 2.13 1.72 11.89
C ILE A 108 2.23 0.80 13.11
N LEU A 109 1.20 -0.01 13.35
CA LEU A 109 1.11 -0.88 14.53
C LEU A 109 1.86 -2.19 14.31
N HIS A 110 1.72 -2.77 13.12
CA HIS A 110 2.41 -3.99 12.74
C HIS A 110 2.87 -3.82 11.30
N GLN A 111 4.19 -3.92 11.12
CA GLN A 111 4.79 -4.02 9.81
C GLN A 111 4.81 -5.49 9.42
N GLU A 112 4.32 -5.81 8.22
CA GLU A 112 4.50 -7.15 7.72
C GLU A 112 6.00 -7.43 7.49
N PRO A 113 6.48 -8.64 7.83
CA PRO A 113 7.88 -9.00 7.64
C PRO A 113 8.21 -8.95 6.15
N ARG A 114 8.96 -7.93 5.78
CA ARG A 114 9.63 -7.82 4.49
C ARG A 114 10.80 -8.79 4.54
N ASP A 115 10.95 -9.70 3.57
CA ASP A 115 12.14 -10.55 3.50
C ASP A 115 13.37 -9.65 3.66
N ALA A 116 14.15 -9.86 4.72
CA ALA A 116 15.08 -8.87 5.27
C ALA A 116 16.20 -8.44 4.30
N GLY A 117 16.31 -9.09 3.12
CA GLY A 117 17.24 -8.79 2.04
C GLY A 117 16.69 -7.95 0.88
N ASP A 118 15.37 -7.85 0.68
CA ASP A 118 14.79 -7.22 -0.51
C ASP A 118 14.31 -5.79 -0.23
N LYS A 119 15.28 -4.88 -0.05
CA LYS A 119 15.02 -3.42 -0.03
C LYS A 119 14.55 -2.88 -1.40
N SER A 120 14.43 -3.74 -2.41
CA SER A 120 14.14 -3.45 -3.82
C SER A 120 12.65 -3.52 -4.20
N CYS A 121 11.76 -4.01 -3.34
CA CYS A 121 10.32 -3.89 -3.56
C CYS A 121 9.85 -2.46 -3.26
N LEU A 122 10.20 -1.56 -4.19
CA LEU A 122 9.71 -0.19 -4.27
C LEU A 122 8.20 -0.17 -4.07
N ARG A 123 7.70 0.86 -3.39
CA ARG A 123 6.26 1.12 -3.33
C ARG A 123 5.69 1.10 -4.74
N GLY A 124 4.46 0.63 -4.92
CA GLY A 124 3.83 0.68 -6.25
C GLY A 124 3.78 2.10 -6.85
N SER A 125 3.86 3.15 -6.01
CA SER A 125 4.07 4.54 -6.43
C SER A 125 5.51 4.88 -6.81
N ASP A 126 6.50 4.31 -6.14
CA ASP A 126 7.91 4.70 -6.26
C ASP A 126 8.48 4.30 -7.62
N ALA A 127 8.09 3.14 -8.17
CA ALA A 127 8.46 2.76 -9.53
C ALA A 127 7.95 3.77 -10.58
N ARG A 128 6.78 4.40 -10.37
CA ARG A 128 6.29 5.50 -11.22
C ARG A 128 7.04 6.80 -10.96
N ASN A 129 7.29 7.13 -9.69
CA ASN A 129 8.01 8.35 -9.33
C ASN A 129 9.46 8.33 -9.84
N LEU A 130 10.11 7.17 -9.86
CA LEU A 130 11.44 6.97 -10.45
C LEU A 130 11.43 7.23 -11.96
N VAL A 131 10.45 6.71 -12.70
CA VAL A 131 10.28 6.98 -14.15
C VAL A 131 10.07 8.48 -14.42
N MET A 132 9.39 9.19 -13.51
CA MET A 132 9.15 10.63 -13.64
C MET A 132 10.35 11.50 -13.17
N ALA A 133 11.14 11.01 -12.21
CA ALA A 133 12.33 11.71 -11.70
C ALA A 133 13.50 11.72 -12.70
N HIS A 134 13.56 10.77 -13.63
CA HIS A 134 14.56 10.73 -14.71
C HIS A 134 14.27 11.69 -15.89
N GLY A 135 13.31 12.62 -15.75
CA GLY A 135 12.95 13.59 -16.77
C GLY A 135 13.63 14.96 -16.68
N GLU A 136 14.45 15.22 -15.66
CA GLU A 136 15.01 16.58 -15.39
C GLU A 136 16.54 16.69 -15.42
N ASP A 137 17.30 15.59 -15.58
CA ASP A 137 18.79 15.63 -15.55
C ASP A 137 19.49 15.10 -16.82
N GLU A 138 18.84 15.16 -17.98
CA GLU A 138 19.56 15.11 -19.26
C GLU A 138 19.51 16.50 -19.93
N GLN A 139 20.16 17.48 -19.31
CA GLN A 139 20.90 18.45 -20.12
C GLN A 139 22.06 17.68 -20.77
N ILE A 140 21.75 17.00 -21.87
CA ILE A 140 22.76 16.54 -22.81
C ILE A 140 23.39 17.83 -23.34
N ASN A 141 24.56 18.21 -22.81
CA ASN A 141 25.34 19.30 -23.37
C ASN A 141 25.72 18.89 -24.80
N PHE A 142 24.93 19.33 -25.78
CA PHE A 142 25.21 19.14 -27.20
C PHE A 142 26.53 19.82 -27.63
N ASP A 143 27.06 20.69 -26.76
CA ASP A 143 28.32 21.42 -26.91
C ASP A 143 29.57 20.57 -26.66
N SER A 144 29.46 19.32 -26.17
CA SER A 144 30.60 18.41 -25.97
C SER A 144 30.74 17.31 -27.04
N VAL A 145 30.12 17.47 -28.21
CA VAL A 145 30.41 16.61 -29.37
C VAL A 145 31.67 17.13 -30.05
N ASP A 146 32.78 16.40 -29.88
CA ASP A 146 34.05 16.72 -30.53
C ASP A 146 33.87 16.88 -32.06
N PRO A 147 34.41 17.94 -32.69
CA PRO A 147 34.23 18.22 -34.12
C PRO A 147 34.71 17.11 -35.09
N ALA A 148 35.39 16.09 -34.57
CA ALA A 148 36.02 15.01 -35.32
C ALA A 148 35.01 13.98 -35.89
N ASP A 149 33.83 13.83 -35.31
CA ASP A 149 32.86 12.80 -35.73
C ASP A 149 32.04 13.17 -36.99
N LYS A 150 32.17 14.40 -37.52
CA LYS A 150 31.45 14.85 -38.72
C LYS A 150 32.08 14.42 -40.05
N LYS A 151 33.11 13.55 -40.05
CA LYS A 151 33.79 13.11 -41.28
C LYS A 151 33.91 11.59 -41.36
N LYS A 152 32.79 10.90 -41.61
CA LYS A 152 32.84 9.62 -42.34
C LYS A 152 32.31 9.87 -43.75
N PRO A 153 33.14 9.78 -44.81
CA PRO A 153 32.62 9.86 -46.16
C PRO A 153 31.68 8.66 -46.41
N MET A 154 30.52 8.93 -47.02
CA MET A 154 29.68 7.89 -47.60
C MET A 154 30.52 7.15 -48.64
N GLN A 155 30.74 5.85 -48.44
CA GLN A 155 31.29 5.00 -49.48
C GLN A 155 30.25 4.88 -50.60
N ALA A 156 30.70 5.09 -51.83
CA ALA A 156 29.90 5.08 -53.05
C ALA A 156 29.52 3.66 -53.49
#